data_AF-A0A3Q0J610-F1
#
_entry.id   AF-A0A3Q0J610-F1
#
_cell.length_a   1.000
_cell.length_b   1.000
_cell.length_c   1.000
_cell.angle_alpha   90.00
_cell.angle_beta   90.00
_cell.angle_gamma   90.00
#
_symmetry.space_group_name_H-M   'P 1'
#
loop_
_entity.id
_entity.type
_entity.pdbx_description
1 polymer ?
#
loop_
_entity_poly.entity_id
_entity_poly.type
_entity_poly.pdbx_seq_one_letter_code
_entity_poly.pdbx_strand_id
1 'polypeptide(L)'
;MSTINSSEPPTKKSKVVKPSDYVKPSSSSNISSDFIKTLEKHRKSTAGSISEFKFNKKRAKVLSEAQEFPEWGEGVIYWMFRDERVHDECFTAGIDAHNIVPCWIASDKQEYGARTIRNKINSKLPEFLTEFPPVIKHPYSGKLKAEETIDWEAAEESLQVDKTVGPVAQIKSGYRAALATLESFVNKRISLYETARNDPTKKLPIFFFRKDKREYLYSRSELEEALTHDDLWNSAQIQLTKHAKMHGFLRMYWAKKILEWTKTPEEALSTAIYLNDKYSMDGRDPSGFVGCMWSICGIHDQGWAERAVFGKIRYMNYAGCKRKFDVAAFIARYGGKVHKYTKK
;
A
#
# COMPACT_ATOMS: atom_id res chain seq x y z
N MET A 1 32.06 48.20 -32.85
CA MET A 1 32.95 47.02 -32.99
C MET A 1 33.11 46.43 -31.59
N SER A 2 33.03 45.12 -31.34
CA SER A 2 32.64 43.98 -32.18
C SER A 2 32.01 42.89 -31.30
N THR A 3 31.26 41.95 -31.89
CA THR A 3 30.52 40.89 -31.18
C THR A 3 31.33 39.60 -30.98
N ILE A 4 31.21 38.99 -29.81
CA ILE A 4 31.47 37.56 -29.55
C ILE A 4 30.34 37.09 -28.62
N ASN A 5 29.19 36.64 -29.12
CA ASN A 5 28.88 35.35 -29.79
C ASN A 5 28.73 34.17 -28.81
N SER A 6 27.58 33.50 -28.87
CA SER A 6 27.13 32.47 -27.91
C SER A 6 27.33 31.05 -28.45
N SER A 7 27.68 30.12 -27.56
CA SER A 7 27.70 28.68 -27.86
C SER A 7 27.39 27.85 -26.62
N GLU A 8 26.22 27.21 -26.59
CA GLU A 8 25.88 26.21 -25.56
C GLU A 8 26.65 24.90 -25.80
N PRO A 9 27.10 24.19 -24.74
CA PRO A 9 27.65 22.85 -24.88
C PRO A 9 26.57 21.85 -25.35
N PRO A 10 26.87 20.92 -26.27
CA PRO A 10 25.86 20.07 -26.89
C PRO A 10 25.21 19.09 -25.90
N THR A 11 23.88 19.01 -25.92
CA THR A 11 23.09 18.06 -25.13
C THR A 11 23.32 16.62 -25.56
N LYS A 12 24.24 15.92 -24.88
CA LYS A 12 24.35 14.46 -24.94
C LYS A 12 23.05 13.83 -24.44
N LYS A 13 22.19 13.41 -25.38
CA LYS A 13 20.99 12.62 -25.11
C LYS A 13 21.35 11.39 -24.26
N SER A 14 20.82 11.30 -23.04
CA SER A 14 20.97 10.12 -22.19
C SER A 14 20.52 8.87 -22.95
N LYS A 15 21.37 7.84 -23.01
CA LYS A 15 21.04 6.59 -23.70
C LYS A 15 19.84 5.93 -23.02
N VAL A 16 18.80 5.64 -23.79
CA VAL A 16 17.73 4.72 -23.37
C VAL A 16 18.37 3.33 -23.23
N VAL A 17 18.36 2.79 -22.01
CA VAL A 17 18.77 1.40 -21.74
C VAL A 17 17.82 0.47 -22.50
N LYS A 18 18.37 -0.46 -23.28
CA LYS A 18 17.56 -1.39 -24.08
C LYS A 18 17.22 -2.65 -23.27
N PRO A 19 16.13 -3.38 -23.60
CA PRO A 19 15.77 -4.63 -22.91
C PRO A 19 16.72 -5.82 -23.11
N SER A 20 17.95 -5.59 -23.60
CA SER A 20 18.97 -6.61 -23.85
C SER A 20 19.79 -6.98 -22.62
N ASP A 21 19.84 -6.10 -21.61
CA ASP A 21 20.87 -6.14 -20.57
C ASP A 21 20.46 -7.02 -19.36
N TYR A 22 19.47 -7.89 -19.56
CA TYR A 22 19.05 -8.89 -18.57
C TYR A 22 20.08 -10.01 -18.46
N VAL A 23 20.91 -9.93 -17.42
CA VAL A 23 21.79 -11.03 -16.98
C VAL A 23 20.95 -12.29 -16.73
N LYS A 24 21.24 -13.38 -17.44
CA LYS A 24 20.63 -14.69 -17.17
C LYS A 24 21.10 -15.20 -15.79
N PRO A 25 20.20 -15.61 -14.89
CA PRO A 25 20.60 -16.12 -13.58
C PRO A 25 21.32 -17.47 -13.71
N SER A 26 22.44 -17.61 -13.01
CA SER A 26 23.15 -18.88 -12.85
C SER A 26 22.42 -19.81 -11.87
N SER A 27 22.52 -21.12 -12.11
CA SER A 27 21.75 -22.14 -11.39
C SER A 27 22.46 -22.68 -10.15
N SER A 28 22.42 -21.94 -9.03
CA SER A 28 22.71 -22.51 -7.70
C SER A 28 22.00 -21.77 -6.55
N SER A 29 21.79 -22.48 -5.45
CA SER A 29 20.80 -22.15 -4.41
C SER A 29 21.32 -21.17 -3.33
N ASN A 30 21.46 -19.88 -3.64
CA ASN A 30 21.67 -18.84 -2.60
C ASN A 30 20.98 -17.48 -2.87
N ILE A 31 20.01 -17.51 -3.78
CA ILE A 31 19.13 -16.45 -4.32
C ILE A 31 19.05 -15.16 -3.46
N SER A 32 18.41 -15.20 -2.27
CA SER A 32 18.16 -14.01 -1.43
C SER A 32 19.43 -13.25 -0.99
N SER A 33 20.60 -13.91 -0.93
CA SER A 33 21.84 -13.25 -0.50
C SER A 33 22.42 -12.33 -1.58
N ASP A 34 22.32 -12.72 -2.85
CA ASP A 34 22.97 -12.03 -3.96
C ASP A 34 22.15 -10.84 -4.47
N PHE A 35 20.83 -10.91 -4.35
CA PHE A 35 19.95 -9.76 -4.55
C PHE A 35 20.25 -8.62 -3.56
N ILE A 36 20.48 -8.95 -2.27
CA ILE A 36 20.88 -7.97 -1.24
C ILE A 36 22.25 -7.36 -1.56
N LYS A 37 23.27 -8.18 -1.88
CA LYS A 37 24.60 -7.71 -2.28
C LYS A 37 24.53 -6.78 -3.50
N THR A 38 23.65 -7.07 -4.46
CA THR A 38 23.44 -6.25 -5.66
C THR A 38 22.86 -4.89 -5.30
N LEU A 39 21.82 -4.83 -4.47
CA LEU A 39 21.25 -3.57 -3.97
C LEU A 39 22.27 -2.75 -3.17
N GLU A 40 23.08 -3.39 -2.32
CA GLU A 40 24.17 -2.71 -1.60
C GLU A 40 25.24 -2.16 -2.54
N LYS A 41 25.60 -2.89 -3.59
CA LYS A 41 26.52 -2.42 -4.63
C LYS A 41 25.97 -1.21 -5.37
N HIS A 42 24.70 -1.24 -5.77
CA HIS A 42 24.02 -0.12 -6.45
C HIS A 42 24.01 1.14 -5.57
N ARG A 43 23.66 0.99 -4.28
CA ARG A 43 23.74 2.08 -3.30
C ARG A 43 25.14 2.66 -3.20
N LYS A 44 26.17 1.82 -3.00
CA LYS A 44 27.58 2.24 -2.94
C LYS A 44 28.09 2.90 -4.23
N SER A 45 27.51 2.60 -5.39
CA SER A 45 27.81 3.31 -6.65
C SER A 45 27.00 4.60 -6.87
N THR A 46 26.02 4.90 -6.02
CA THR A 46 25.16 6.11 -6.14
C THR A 46 25.86 7.36 -5.59
N ALA A 47 26.59 7.21 -4.48
CA ALA A 47 27.49 8.22 -3.89
C ALA A 47 28.44 7.52 -2.90
N GLY A 48 29.64 8.06 -2.68
CA GLY A 48 30.59 7.55 -1.68
C GLY A 48 30.14 7.83 -0.24
N SER A 49 29.45 8.96 -0.03
CA SER A 49 28.85 9.37 1.24
C SER A 49 27.47 10.01 1.07
N ILE A 50 26.73 10.16 2.17
CA ILE A 50 25.47 10.94 2.18
C ILE A 50 25.71 12.43 1.87
N SER A 51 26.91 12.95 2.15
CA SER A 51 27.30 14.35 1.91
C SER A 51 27.54 14.64 0.43
N GLU A 52 27.98 13.64 -0.35
CA GLU A 52 28.10 13.71 -1.81
C GLU A 52 26.76 13.49 -2.53
N PHE A 53 25.80 12.82 -1.87
CA PHE A 53 24.52 12.51 -2.49
C PHE A 53 23.68 13.79 -2.70
N LYS A 54 23.34 14.08 -3.95
CA LYS A 54 22.51 15.22 -4.35
C LYS A 54 21.04 15.02 -3.96
N PHE A 55 20.75 15.05 -2.66
CA PHE A 55 19.41 14.91 -2.10
C PHE A 55 18.47 16.00 -2.64
N ASN A 56 17.32 15.59 -3.17
CA ASN A 56 16.30 16.54 -3.63
C ASN A 56 15.57 17.15 -2.43
N LYS A 57 15.96 18.38 -2.04
CA LYS A 57 15.37 19.13 -0.93
C LYS A 57 13.84 19.29 -1.01
N LYS A 58 13.21 19.20 -2.20
CA LYS A 58 11.74 19.21 -2.35
C LYS A 58 11.03 18.01 -1.69
N ARG A 59 11.77 16.97 -1.27
CA ARG A 59 11.28 15.87 -0.43
C ARG A 59 11.03 16.26 1.02
N ALA A 60 11.55 17.40 1.47
CA ALA A 60 11.29 17.96 2.79
C ALA A 60 10.20 19.05 2.70
N LYS A 61 9.31 19.07 3.68
CA LYS A 61 8.42 20.20 4.00
C LYS A 61 8.83 20.69 5.40
N VAL A 62 9.35 21.91 5.52
CA VAL A 62 9.56 22.54 6.83
C VAL A 62 8.18 22.77 7.47
N LEU A 63 8.07 22.52 8.77
CA LEU A 63 6.83 22.59 9.55
C LEU A 63 6.89 23.68 10.65
N SER A 64 8.08 23.96 11.18
CA SER A 64 8.34 25.01 12.17
C SER A 64 8.51 26.40 11.54
N GLU A 65 8.24 27.45 12.31
CA GLU A 65 8.69 28.81 11.96
C GLU A 65 10.21 28.97 12.12
N ALA A 66 10.80 28.30 13.12
CA ALA A 66 12.24 28.19 13.28
C ALA A 66 12.88 27.58 12.03
N GLN A 67 13.89 28.28 11.45
CA GLN A 67 14.59 27.87 10.22
C GLN A 67 15.99 27.29 10.48
N GLU A 68 16.53 27.49 11.69
CA GLU A 68 17.86 27.05 12.10
C GLU A 68 17.77 26.21 13.38
N PHE A 69 18.80 25.40 13.66
CA PHE A 69 18.88 24.65 14.91
C PHE A 69 19.25 25.60 16.06
N PRO A 70 18.54 25.57 17.20
CA PRO A 70 18.91 26.39 18.35
C PRO A 70 20.28 25.97 18.91
N GLU A 71 21.09 26.94 19.35
CA GLU A 71 22.43 26.69 19.90
C GLU A 71 22.42 25.81 21.18
N TRP A 72 21.29 25.75 21.88
CA TRP A 72 21.08 24.89 23.04
C TRP A 72 20.75 23.42 22.68
N GLY A 73 20.54 23.09 21.40
CA GLY A 73 20.10 21.77 20.94
C GLY A 73 21.19 20.70 20.99
N GLU A 74 21.23 19.89 22.05
CA GLU A 74 22.22 18.79 22.21
C GLU A 74 22.06 17.62 21.20
N GLY A 75 21.04 17.63 20.33
CA GLY A 75 20.84 16.59 19.33
C GLY A 75 19.61 16.79 18.44
N VAL A 76 19.44 15.87 17.48
CA VAL A 76 18.30 15.83 16.55
C VAL A 76 17.38 14.68 16.91
N ILE A 77 16.10 14.98 17.19
CA ILE A 77 15.08 13.95 17.44
C ILE A 77 14.50 13.48 16.10
N TYR A 78 14.54 12.17 15.85
CA TYR A 78 13.83 11.53 14.76
C TYR A 78 12.68 10.69 15.32
N TRP A 79 11.44 11.05 14.98
CA TRP A 79 10.24 10.30 15.38
C TRP A 79 9.39 9.97 14.13
N MET A 80 8.68 8.83 14.15
CA MET A 80 7.74 8.41 13.09
C MET A 80 6.30 8.29 13.63
N PHE A 81 5.56 9.40 13.67
CA PHE A 81 4.14 9.45 14.05
C PHE A 81 3.38 10.38 13.10
N ARG A 82 2.05 10.26 13.07
CA ARG A 82 1.23 10.74 11.94
C ARG A 82 0.63 12.15 12.10
N ASP A 83 0.61 12.69 13.32
CA ASP A 83 -0.10 13.92 13.66
C ASP A 83 0.82 15.07 14.04
N GLU A 84 0.40 16.29 13.71
CA GLU A 84 1.10 17.56 13.93
C GLU A 84 1.00 18.01 15.40
N ARG A 85 1.68 17.29 16.31
CA ARG A 85 2.01 17.77 17.67
C ARG A 85 3.50 18.10 17.79
N VAL A 86 3.96 18.93 16.86
CA VAL A 86 5.26 19.59 16.90
C VAL A 86 5.15 20.77 17.87
N HIS A 87 6.13 20.96 18.74
CA HIS A 87 6.25 22.17 19.54
C HIS A 87 7.08 23.21 18.77
N ASP A 88 6.61 24.46 18.71
CA ASP A 88 7.09 25.47 17.76
C ASP A 88 8.54 25.95 17.98
N GLU A 89 9.11 25.64 19.15
CA GLU A 89 10.44 26.08 19.61
C GLU A 89 11.62 25.37 18.91
N CYS A 90 11.37 24.34 18.09
CA CYS A 90 12.40 23.51 17.45
C CYS A 90 12.27 23.44 15.92
N PHE A 91 13.39 23.57 15.20
CA PHE A 91 13.43 23.29 13.75
C PHE A 91 12.90 21.88 13.45
N THR A 92 11.85 21.81 12.65
CA THR A 92 11.14 20.57 12.33
C THR A 92 10.79 20.50 10.85
N ALA A 93 11.09 19.37 10.20
CA ALA A 93 10.77 19.13 8.80
C ALA A 93 10.21 17.72 8.56
N GLY A 94 9.04 17.64 7.92
CA GLY A 94 8.44 16.38 7.48
C GLY A 94 9.06 15.88 6.17
N ILE A 95 9.41 14.60 6.12
CA ILE A 95 9.99 13.95 4.93
C ILE A 95 9.02 12.88 4.42
N ASP A 96 8.65 12.92 3.13
CA ASP A 96 7.93 11.80 2.51
C ASP A 96 8.91 10.68 2.15
N ALA A 97 9.03 9.72 3.07
CA ALA A 97 9.83 8.50 2.93
C ALA A 97 9.02 7.30 2.39
N HIS A 98 7.72 7.48 2.07
CA HIS A 98 6.85 6.39 1.63
C HIS A 98 6.56 6.46 0.12
N ASN A 99 6.42 7.66 -0.44
CA ASN A 99 6.09 7.86 -1.85
C ASN A 99 7.31 8.19 -2.71
N ILE A 100 7.31 7.69 -3.95
CA ILE A 100 8.34 8.04 -4.95
C ILE A 100 8.32 9.56 -5.20
N VAL A 101 7.18 10.12 -5.57
CA VAL A 101 6.95 11.58 -5.60
C VAL A 101 6.26 11.96 -4.29
N PRO A 102 6.79 12.90 -3.48
CA PRO A 102 6.16 13.31 -2.22
C PRO A 102 4.70 13.71 -2.41
N CYS A 103 3.81 13.35 -1.49
CA CYS A 103 2.36 13.52 -1.66
C CYS A 103 1.95 14.96 -2.05
N TRP A 104 2.48 15.97 -1.33
CA TRP A 104 2.25 17.40 -1.60
C TRP A 104 2.93 17.93 -2.89
N ILE A 105 3.88 17.19 -3.46
CA ILE A 105 4.47 17.48 -4.78
C ILE A 105 3.74 16.72 -5.90
N ALA A 106 3.14 15.57 -5.61
CA ALA A 106 2.37 14.79 -6.57
C ALA A 106 1.15 15.59 -7.06
N SER A 107 0.40 16.19 -6.13
CA SER A 107 -0.74 17.06 -6.45
C SER A 107 -0.96 18.17 -5.41
N ASP A 108 -1.39 19.33 -5.90
CA ASP A 108 -1.91 20.49 -5.16
C ASP A 108 -3.27 20.22 -4.48
N LYS A 109 -3.99 19.18 -4.92
CA LYS A 109 -5.36 18.88 -4.49
C LYS A 109 -5.69 17.40 -4.62
N GLN A 110 -6.79 16.98 -3.99
CA GLN A 110 -7.38 15.67 -4.19
C GLN A 110 -7.74 15.44 -5.67
N GLU A 111 -7.30 14.32 -6.23
CA GLU A 111 -7.46 14.01 -7.64
C GLU A 111 -8.68 13.12 -7.88
N TYR A 112 -9.50 13.47 -8.87
CA TYR A 112 -10.76 12.77 -9.17
C TYR A 112 -10.54 11.26 -9.40
N GLY A 113 -9.52 10.88 -10.19
CA GLY A 113 -9.23 9.46 -10.43
C GLY A 113 -7.91 9.20 -11.14
N ALA A 114 -7.60 7.92 -11.34
CA ALA A 114 -6.28 7.46 -11.79
C ALA A 114 -5.81 8.03 -13.15
N ARG A 115 -6.70 8.58 -13.99
CA ARG A 115 -6.32 9.26 -15.24
C ARG A 115 -5.67 10.63 -15.00
N THR A 116 -6.14 11.40 -14.01
CA THR A 116 -5.71 12.79 -13.82
C THR A 116 -4.39 12.86 -13.04
N ILE A 117 -4.28 12.11 -11.93
CA ILE A 117 -3.05 12.03 -11.13
C ILE A 117 -1.87 11.39 -11.86
N ARG A 118 -2.11 10.41 -12.77
CA ARG A 118 -1.03 9.68 -13.46
C ARG A 118 -0.10 10.61 -14.23
N ASN A 119 -0.65 11.60 -14.94
CA ASN A 119 0.19 12.54 -15.70
C ASN A 119 0.99 13.47 -14.77
N LYS A 120 0.37 13.91 -13.65
CA LYS A 120 1.02 14.72 -12.60
C LYS A 120 2.15 13.99 -11.87
N ILE A 121 2.10 12.66 -11.76
CA ILE A 121 3.18 11.83 -11.21
C ILE A 121 4.23 11.54 -12.29
N ASN A 122 3.82 11.07 -13.48
CA ASN A 122 4.74 10.65 -14.54
C ASN A 122 5.67 11.77 -15.00
N SER A 123 5.20 13.02 -15.06
CA SER A 123 6.05 14.17 -15.40
C SER A 123 7.13 14.47 -14.35
N LYS A 124 6.97 14.00 -13.10
CA LYS A 124 7.91 14.20 -11.99
C LYS A 124 8.79 12.97 -11.71
N LEU A 125 8.48 11.80 -12.28
CA LEU A 125 9.33 10.60 -12.11
C LEU A 125 10.80 10.84 -12.48
N PRO A 126 11.18 11.58 -13.55
CA PRO A 126 12.59 11.86 -13.85
C PRO A 126 13.33 12.68 -12.78
N GLU A 127 12.62 13.41 -11.92
CA GLU A 127 13.21 14.19 -10.82
C GLU A 127 13.26 13.40 -9.49
N PHE A 128 12.33 12.47 -9.27
CA PHE A 128 12.11 11.84 -7.96
C PHE A 128 12.35 10.32 -7.92
N LEU A 129 12.31 9.62 -9.05
CA LEU A 129 12.66 8.19 -9.14
C LEU A 129 14.19 8.05 -9.25
N THR A 130 14.87 8.33 -8.14
CA THR A 130 16.32 8.24 -8.00
C THR A 130 16.74 6.95 -7.29
N GLU A 131 17.98 6.53 -7.51
CA GLU A 131 18.66 5.61 -6.60
C GLU A 131 18.90 6.27 -5.22
N PHE A 132 19.29 5.46 -4.24
CA PHE A 132 19.59 5.88 -2.88
C PHE A 132 21.06 5.62 -2.52
N PRO A 133 21.72 6.47 -1.72
CA PRO A 133 23.08 6.22 -1.23
C PRO A 133 23.09 5.11 -0.15
N PRO A 134 24.27 4.62 0.28
CA PRO A 134 24.35 3.81 1.49
C PRO A 134 24.02 4.66 2.73
N VAL A 135 23.37 4.05 3.72
CA VAL A 135 23.28 4.65 5.06
C VAL A 135 24.64 4.48 5.72
N ILE A 136 25.28 5.58 6.09
CA ILE A 136 26.57 5.59 6.80
C ILE A 136 26.35 5.83 8.29
N LYS A 137 27.27 5.35 9.15
CA LYS A 137 27.29 5.73 10.56
C LYS A 137 27.67 7.21 10.66
N HIS A 138 26.92 7.97 11.45
CA HIS A 138 27.20 9.38 11.71
C HIS A 138 28.56 9.54 12.43
N PRO A 139 29.42 10.51 12.05
CA PRO A 139 30.75 10.64 12.65
C PRO A 139 30.71 11.12 14.11
N TYR A 140 29.66 11.85 14.51
CA TYR A 140 29.45 12.29 15.89
C TYR A 140 28.48 11.35 16.61
N SER A 141 28.84 10.93 17.82
CA SER A 141 27.98 10.17 18.75
C SER A 141 27.40 11.09 19.83
N GLY A 142 26.10 10.97 20.11
CA GLY A 142 25.45 11.69 21.21
C GLY A 142 25.83 11.14 22.60
N LYS A 143 25.60 11.94 23.64
CA LYS A 143 25.75 11.53 25.06
C LYS A 143 24.71 10.48 25.47
N LEU A 144 23.52 10.54 24.87
CA LEU A 144 22.41 9.62 25.12
C LEU A 144 22.78 8.21 24.66
N LYS A 145 23.15 7.35 25.61
CA LYS A 145 23.15 5.90 25.41
C LYS A 145 21.73 5.40 25.56
N ALA A 146 21.10 5.00 24.45
CA ALA A 146 19.99 4.06 24.54
C ALA A 146 20.49 2.74 25.13
N GLU A 147 19.65 2.03 25.87
CA GLU A 147 19.98 0.70 26.38
C GLU A 147 20.28 -0.26 25.21
N GLU A 148 21.35 -1.06 25.34
CA GLU A 148 21.85 -1.87 24.22
C GLU A 148 20.89 -3.02 23.83
N THR A 149 19.93 -3.33 24.70
CA THR A 149 18.90 -4.36 24.53
C THR A 149 17.52 -3.78 24.78
N ILE A 150 16.69 -3.68 23.73
CA ILE A 150 15.26 -3.40 23.87
C ILE A 150 14.59 -4.67 24.40
N ASP A 151 13.86 -4.55 25.51
CA ASP A 151 12.95 -5.61 25.98
C ASP A 151 11.70 -5.64 25.09
N TRP A 152 11.65 -6.63 24.20
CA TRP A 152 10.53 -6.84 23.29
C TRP A 152 9.35 -7.57 23.95
N GLU A 153 9.59 -8.30 25.04
CA GLU A 153 8.56 -9.06 25.74
C GLU A 153 7.71 -8.10 26.58
N ALA A 154 8.34 -7.25 27.40
CA ALA A 154 7.66 -6.18 28.13
C ALA A 154 6.97 -5.18 27.17
N ALA A 155 7.56 -4.90 26.00
CA ALA A 155 6.94 -4.08 24.97
C ALA A 155 5.64 -4.72 24.42
N GLU A 156 5.63 -6.04 24.13
CA GLU A 156 4.43 -6.74 23.65
C GLU A 156 3.38 -6.94 24.75
N GLU A 157 3.79 -7.14 26.01
CA GLU A 157 2.87 -7.19 27.16
C GLU A 157 2.12 -5.85 27.31
N SER A 158 2.82 -4.73 27.22
CA SER A 158 2.27 -3.37 27.38
C SER A 158 1.14 -2.98 26.40
N LEU A 159 0.98 -3.72 25.30
CA LEU A 159 0.03 -3.40 24.23
C LEU A 159 -1.43 -3.62 24.67
N GLN A 160 -2.14 -2.51 24.92
CA GLN A 160 -3.59 -2.47 25.13
C GLN A 160 -4.36 -2.62 23.81
N VAL A 161 -4.34 -3.84 23.24
CA VAL A 161 -4.94 -4.17 21.94
C VAL A 161 -5.74 -5.48 21.98
N ASP A 162 -6.55 -5.72 20.96
CA ASP A 162 -7.22 -7.02 20.75
C ASP A 162 -6.19 -8.11 20.41
N LYS A 163 -5.80 -8.90 21.41
CA LYS A 163 -4.87 -10.03 21.27
C LYS A 163 -5.54 -11.33 20.77
N THR A 164 -6.82 -11.32 20.37
CA THR A 164 -7.49 -12.51 19.79
C THR A 164 -7.08 -12.79 18.35
N VAL A 165 -6.59 -11.78 17.61
CA VAL A 165 -6.10 -11.91 16.23
C VAL A 165 -4.61 -12.24 16.24
N GLY A 166 -4.30 -13.54 16.35
CA GLY A 166 -2.91 -14.04 16.44
C GLY A 166 -2.06 -13.87 15.17
N PRO A 167 -0.72 -14.00 15.29
CA PRO A 167 0.22 -13.78 14.19
C PRO A 167 0.12 -14.84 13.09
N VAL A 168 0.18 -14.39 11.83
CA VAL A 168 0.08 -15.28 10.65
C VAL A 168 1.44 -15.87 10.28
N ALA A 169 1.69 -17.11 10.71
CA ALA A 169 2.94 -17.86 10.48
C ALA A 169 3.37 -17.98 8.99
N GLN A 170 2.47 -17.76 8.03
CA GLN A 170 2.76 -17.80 6.59
C GLN A 170 3.46 -16.54 6.07
N ILE A 171 3.51 -15.44 6.85
CA ILE A 171 4.11 -14.16 6.45
C ILE A 171 5.24 -13.81 7.41
N LYS A 172 6.49 -14.01 6.98
CA LYS A 172 7.66 -13.61 7.76
C LYS A 172 7.86 -12.10 7.69
N SER A 173 8.03 -11.47 8.86
CA SER A 173 8.24 -10.03 9.01
C SER A 173 9.68 -9.59 8.71
N GLY A 174 9.88 -8.27 8.63
CA GLY A 174 11.20 -7.64 8.53
C GLY A 174 11.77 -7.50 7.10
N TYR A 175 12.73 -6.57 6.98
CA TYR A 175 13.33 -6.14 5.69
C TYR A 175 13.83 -7.29 4.81
N ARG A 176 14.55 -8.27 5.38
CA ARG A 176 15.09 -9.41 4.61
C ARG A 176 13.99 -10.30 4.02
N ALA A 177 12.88 -10.49 4.72
CA ALA A 177 11.74 -11.28 4.23
C ALA A 177 10.94 -10.51 3.16
N ALA A 178 10.81 -9.19 3.31
CA ALA A 178 10.22 -8.33 2.29
C ALA A 178 11.03 -8.36 0.98
N LEU A 179 12.38 -8.28 1.05
CA LEU A 179 13.24 -8.39 -0.13
C LEU A 179 13.15 -9.77 -0.81
N ALA A 180 13.20 -10.87 -0.06
CA ALA A 180 13.01 -12.21 -0.62
C ALA A 180 11.63 -12.38 -1.29
N THR A 181 10.60 -11.72 -0.76
CA THR A 181 9.25 -11.70 -1.35
C THR A 181 9.20 -10.87 -2.64
N LEU A 182 9.90 -9.74 -2.68
CA LEU A 182 10.04 -8.88 -3.87
C LEU A 182 10.83 -9.59 -4.98
N GLU A 183 11.96 -10.19 -4.66
CA GLU A 183 12.76 -10.98 -5.61
C GLU A 183 11.94 -12.15 -6.17
N SER A 184 11.23 -12.89 -5.31
CA SER A 184 10.29 -13.94 -5.72
C SER A 184 9.09 -13.40 -6.53
N PHE A 185 8.77 -12.11 -6.45
CA PHE A 185 7.81 -11.47 -7.37
C PHE A 185 8.44 -11.19 -8.73
N VAL A 186 9.58 -10.50 -8.77
CA VAL A 186 10.28 -10.13 -10.01
C VAL A 186 10.69 -11.38 -10.81
N ASN A 187 11.33 -12.36 -10.17
CA ASN A 187 11.92 -13.50 -10.87
C ASN A 187 10.91 -14.60 -11.26
N LYS A 188 9.70 -14.63 -10.66
CA LYS A 188 8.75 -15.76 -10.82
C LYS A 188 7.29 -15.37 -11.09
N ARG A 189 6.89 -14.12 -10.90
CA ARG A 189 5.46 -13.71 -10.91
C ARG A 189 5.16 -12.49 -11.78
N ILE A 190 6.12 -11.62 -12.06
CA ILE A 190 5.89 -10.38 -12.83
C ILE A 190 5.43 -10.63 -14.28
N SER A 191 5.98 -11.66 -14.94
CA SER A 191 5.61 -12.08 -16.30
C SER A 191 4.18 -12.61 -16.41
N LEU A 192 3.66 -13.17 -15.32
CA LEU A 192 2.28 -13.66 -15.20
C LEU A 192 1.32 -12.60 -14.66
N TYR A 193 1.83 -11.41 -14.32
CA TYR A 193 1.05 -10.40 -13.61
C TYR A 193 0.06 -9.67 -14.52
N GLU A 194 0.40 -9.29 -15.76
CA GLU A 194 -0.56 -8.53 -16.57
C GLU A 194 -1.79 -9.36 -16.98
N THR A 195 -1.56 -10.52 -17.61
CA THR A 195 -2.61 -11.40 -18.11
C THR A 195 -3.49 -11.93 -16.98
N ALA A 196 -2.86 -12.31 -15.88
CA ALA A 196 -3.55 -12.75 -14.67
C ALA A 196 -3.23 -11.81 -13.50
N ARG A 197 -3.74 -10.57 -13.59
CA ARG A 197 -4.10 -9.67 -12.47
C ARG A 197 -5.59 -9.28 -12.45
N ASN A 198 -6.48 -10.05 -13.09
CA ASN A 198 -7.94 -9.80 -13.09
C ASN A 198 -8.89 -10.95 -12.60
N ASP A 199 -8.33 -11.88 -11.85
CA ASP A 199 -8.85 -13.17 -11.37
C ASP A 199 -8.86 -13.11 -9.81
N PRO A 200 -9.59 -13.89 -8.97
CA PRO A 200 -9.25 -14.00 -7.56
C PRO A 200 -8.18 -15.03 -7.25
N THR A 201 -7.57 -15.65 -8.26
CA THR A 201 -6.14 -15.90 -8.17
C THR A 201 -5.29 -14.59 -8.17
N LYS A 202 -5.70 -13.42 -8.78
CA LYS A 202 -5.04 -12.04 -8.78
C LYS A 202 -5.94 -10.77 -9.23
N LYS A 203 -6.33 -9.71 -8.43
CA LYS A 203 -7.03 -8.32 -8.59
C LYS A 203 -8.23 -7.91 -9.60
N LEU A 204 -8.80 -6.63 -9.62
CA LEU A 204 -10.06 -6.08 -10.34
C LEU A 204 -10.35 -4.49 -10.45
N PRO A 205 -11.58 -3.94 -10.85
CA PRO A 205 -12.15 -2.51 -10.77
C PRO A 205 -13.65 -2.19 -10.21
N ILE A 206 -14.20 -0.92 -10.20
CA ILE A 206 -15.32 -0.29 -9.32
C ILE A 206 -16.31 0.76 -10.07
N PHE A 207 -17.30 1.67 -9.68
CA PHE A 207 -18.45 1.97 -8.71
C PHE A 207 -19.34 3.25 -9.17
N PHE A 208 -20.45 3.93 -8.66
CA PHE A 208 -21.43 4.05 -7.49
C PHE A 208 -22.83 4.71 -7.82
N PHE A 209 -23.99 4.27 -7.23
CA PHE A 209 -25.00 5.10 -6.48
C PHE A 209 -25.93 4.31 -5.48
N ARG A 210 -27.11 4.82 -5.03
CA ARG A 210 -27.91 4.29 -3.87
C ARG A 210 -29.43 4.62 -3.92
N LYS A 211 -30.36 3.68 -3.58
CA LYS A 211 -31.63 3.99 -2.83
C LYS A 211 -32.56 2.83 -2.38
N ASP A 212 -32.45 1.62 -2.92
CA ASP A 212 -33.56 0.64 -2.92
C ASP A 212 -33.68 -0.29 -1.69
N LYS A 213 -34.75 -1.10 -1.66
CA LYS A 213 -34.91 -2.21 -0.69
C LYS A 213 -33.83 -3.28 -0.90
N ARG A 214 -33.27 -3.80 0.19
CA ARG A 214 -32.26 -4.87 0.19
C ARG A 214 -32.94 -6.22 0.37
N GLU A 215 -32.38 -7.24 -0.26
CA GLU A 215 -32.85 -8.63 -0.15
C GLU A 215 -32.40 -9.30 1.15
N TYR A 216 -31.18 -8.97 1.61
CA TYR A 216 -30.53 -9.51 2.81
C TYR A 216 -30.04 -8.36 3.70
N LEU A 217 -30.03 -8.58 5.02
CA LEU A 217 -29.50 -7.64 6.02
C LEU A 217 -28.72 -8.41 7.11
N TYR A 218 -27.40 -8.34 7.06
CA TYR A 218 -26.49 -8.94 8.03
C TYR A 218 -25.96 -7.90 9.02
N SER A 219 -25.81 -8.29 10.28
CA SER A 219 -25.07 -7.54 11.30
C SER A 219 -23.57 -7.69 11.10
N ARG A 220 -22.80 -6.89 11.86
CA ARG A 220 -21.34 -6.96 11.84
C ARG A 220 -20.80 -8.35 12.23
N SER A 221 -21.37 -9.03 13.23
CA SER A 221 -20.86 -10.35 13.65
C SER A 221 -21.19 -11.45 12.62
N GLU A 222 -22.39 -11.46 12.04
CA GLU A 222 -22.74 -12.39 10.95
C GLU A 222 -21.81 -12.23 9.73
N LEU A 223 -21.36 -11.00 9.45
CA LEU A 223 -20.34 -10.73 8.43
C LEU A 223 -18.94 -11.16 8.91
N GLU A 224 -18.55 -10.82 10.13
CA GLU A 224 -17.23 -11.12 10.72
C GLU A 224 -16.94 -12.63 10.79
N GLU A 225 -17.94 -13.39 11.23
CA GLU A 225 -17.92 -14.85 11.41
C GLU A 225 -18.18 -15.64 10.11
N ALA A 226 -18.36 -14.96 8.97
CA ALA A 226 -18.61 -15.56 7.66
C ALA A 226 -19.91 -16.40 7.58
N LEU A 227 -21.01 -15.88 8.14
CA LEU A 227 -22.31 -16.57 8.27
C LEU A 227 -23.35 -16.10 7.21
N THR A 228 -22.93 -15.75 6.00
CA THR A 228 -23.83 -15.28 4.93
C THR A 228 -24.37 -16.41 4.06
N HIS A 229 -25.30 -16.11 3.15
CA HIS A 229 -25.80 -17.05 2.15
C HIS A 229 -24.83 -17.28 0.96
N ASP A 230 -23.71 -16.57 0.90
CA ASP A 230 -22.76 -16.58 -0.23
C ASP A 230 -21.46 -17.27 0.19
N ASP A 231 -21.28 -18.51 -0.26
CA ASP A 231 -20.11 -19.34 0.06
C ASP A 231 -18.78 -18.77 -0.44
N LEU A 232 -18.79 -17.98 -1.52
CA LEU A 232 -17.63 -17.25 -2.03
C LEU A 232 -17.29 -16.05 -1.14
N TRP A 233 -18.30 -15.30 -0.68
CA TRP A 233 -18.10 -14.20 0.27
C TRP A 233 -17.58 -14.73 1.60
N ASN A 234 -18.19 -15.80 2.12
CA ASN A 234 -17.75 -16.45 3.35
C ASN A 234 -16.32 -17.01 3.19
N SER A 235 -15.99 -17.62 2.05
CA SER A 235 -14.62 -18.05 1.73
C SER A 235 -13.62 -16.89 1.66
N ALA A 236 -14.03 -15.72 1.17
CA ALA A 236 -13.19 -14.51 1.14
C ALA A 236 -12.96 -13.93 2.55
N GLN A 237 -14.00 -13.92 3.39
CA GLN A 237 -13.90 -13.54 4.80
C GLN A 237 -12.99 -14.51 5.58
N ILE A 238 -13.12 -15.83 5.35
CA ILE A 238 -12.24 -16.83 5.97
C ILE A 238 -10.78 -16.70 5.47
N GLN A 239 -10.57 -16.34 4.20
CA GLN A 239 -9.24 -15.99 3.69
C GLN A 239 -8.67 -14.77 4.41
N LEU A 240 -9.49 -13.75 4.70
CA LEU A 240 -9.08 -12.58 5.47
C LEU A 240 -8.66 -12.97 6.89
N THR A 241 -9.53 -13.62 7.66
CA THR A 241 -9.30 -13.90 9.08
C THR A 241 -8.17 -14.92 9.31
N LYS A 242 -8.01 -15.92 8.43
CA LYS A 242 -6.97 -16.96 8.60
C LYS A 242 -5.60 -16.64 8.00
N HIS A 243 -5.50 -15.73 7.03
CA HIS A 243 -4.24 -15.41 6.34
C HIS A 243 -3.83 -13.94 6.45
N ALA A 244 -4.60 -13.12 7.18
CA ALA A 244 -4.47 -11.66 7.30
C ALA A 244 -4.34 -10.91 5.96
N LYS A 245 -4.76 -11.53 4.84
CA LYS A 245 -4.54 -11.00 3.50
C LYS A 245 -5.56 -11.56 2.51
N MET A 246 -6.76 -10.99 2.54
CA MET A 246 -7.74 -11.25 1.49
C MET A 246 -7.19 -10.82 0.13
N HIS A 247 -7.35 -11.70 -0.84
CA HIS A 247 -6.93 -11.47 -2.19
C HIS A 247 -7.73 -10.32 -2.84
N GLY A 248 -7.05 -9.42 -3.56
CA GLY A 248 -7.58 -8.08 -3.88
C GLY A 248 -8.78 -8.03 -4.84
N PHE A 249 -9.02 -9.05 -5.68
CA PHE A 249 -10.30 -9.18 -6.41
C PHE A 249 -11.43 -9.33 -5.41
N LEU A 250 -11.22 -10.18 -4.40
CA LEU A 250 -12.24 -10.53 -3.44
C LEU A 250 -12.47 -9.43 -2.43
N ARG A 251 -11.48 -8.61 -2.05
CA ARG A 251 -11.74 -7.40 -1.23
C ARG A 251 -12.82 -6.51 -1.83
N MET A 252 -12.87 -6.47 -3.16
CA MET A 252 -13.81 -5.65 -3.91
C MET A 252 -15.16 -6.32 -4.08
N TYR A 253 -15.21 -7.65 -4.27
CA TYR A 253 -16.45 -8.43 -4.18
C TYR A 253 -17.05 -8.34 -2.76
N TRP A 254 -16.20 -8.46 -1.76
CA TRP A 254 -16.52 -8.49 -0.35
C TRP A 254 -17.10 -7.16 0.12
N ALA A 255 -16.44 -6.04 -0.14
CA ALA A 255 -16.94 -4.71 0.19
C ALA A 255 -18.23 -4.36 -0.61
N LYS A 256 -18.33 -4.81 -1.86
CA LYS A 256 -19.58 -4.73 -2.67
C LYS A 256 -20.75 -5.43 -2.01
N LYS A 257 -20.52 -6.62 -1.49
CA LYS A 257 -21.53 -7.43 -0.82
C LYS A 257 -21.89 -6.91 0.57
N ILE A 258 -20.94 -6.36 1.32
CA ILE A 258 -21.23 -5.59 2.54
C ILE A 258 -22.21 -4.45 2.19
N LEU A 259 -21.95 -3.68 1.14
CA LEU A 259 -22.87 -2.63 0.66
C LEU A 259 -24.25 -3.16 0.17
N GLU A 260 -24.31 -4.37 -0.37
CA GLU A 260 -25.56 -5.02 -0.79
C GLU A 260 -26.42 -5.46 0.40
N TRP A 261 -25.79 -5.77 1.54
CA TRP A 261 -26.39 -6.49 2.66
C TRP A 261 -26.35 -5.76 4.01
N THR A 262 -26.08 -4.45 4.05
CA THR A 262 -26.26 -3.60 5.25
C THR A 262 -27.44 -2.61 5.09
N LYS A 263 -27.95 -2.10 6.21
CA LYS A 263 -29.11 -1.19 6.25
C LYS A 263 -28.75 0.20 5.72
N THR A 264 -27.51 0.65 5.90
CA THR A 264 -27.00 1.87 5.24
C THR A 264 -25.64 1.64 4.56
N PRO A 265 -25.34 2.41 3.50
CA PRO A 265 -23.99 2.45 2.91
C PRO A 265 -22.93 3.11 3.83
N GLU A 266 -23.35 3.88 4.84
CA GLU A 266 -22.50 4.38 5.93
C GLU A 266 -22.09 3.22 6.85
N GLU A 267 -23.04 2.38 7.26
CA GLU A 267 -22.81 1.14 8.01
C GLU A 267 -21.97 0.15 7.19
N ALA A 268 -22.16 0.11 5.87
CA ALA A 268 -21.32 -0.67 4.96
C ALA A 268 -19.85 -0.21 5.04
N LEU A 269 -19.61 1.10 4.91
CA LEU A 269 -18.26 1.67 4.95
C LEU A 269 -17.61 1.47 6.32
N SER A 270 -18.34 1.73 7.41
CA SER A 270 -17.87 1.49 8.78
C SER A 270 -17.49 0.03 9.00
N THR A 271 -18.31 -0.91 8.52
CA THR A 271 -18.08 -2.35 8.72
C THR A 271 -16.96 -2.90 7.83
N ALA A 272 -16.86 -2.45 6.58
CA ALA A 272 -15.75 -2.82 5.70
C ALA A 272 -14.40 -2.26 6.18
N ILE A 273 -14.37 -1.02 6.70
CA ILE A 273 -13.17 -0.47 7.34
C ILE A 273 -12.81 -1.27 8.59
N TYR A 274 -13.76 -1.49 9.51
CA TYR A 274 -13.53 -2.26 10.74
C TYR A 274 -12.92 -3.64 10.45
N LEU A 275 -13.53 -4.42 9.56
CA LEU A 275 -13.05 -5.77 9.24
C LEU A 275 -11.73 -5.75 8.45
N ASN A 276 -11.52 -4.78 7.55
CA ASN A 276 -10.23 -4.61 6.86
C ASN A 276 -9.11 -4.30 7.87
N ASP A 277 -9.34 -3.40 8.81
CA ASP A 277 -8.30 -2.86 9.70
C ASP A 277 -8.02 -3.75 10.92
N LYS A 278 -9.00 -4.56 11.34
CA LYS A 278 -8.83 -5.60 12.36
C LYS A 278 -8.04 -6.81 11.86
N TYR A 279 -8.31 -7.25 10.62
CA TYR A 279 -7.77 -8.53 10.11
C TYR A 279 -6.73 -8.41 8.98
N SER A 280 -6.63 -7.30 8.25
CA SER A 280 -5.60 -7.19 7.20
C SER A 280 -4.25 -6.76 7.77
N MET A 281 -3.20 -7.51 7.47
CA MET A 281 -1.81 -7.12 7.74
C MET A 281 -1.37 -5.88 6.92
N ASP A 282 -2.11 -5.54 5.87
CA ASP A 282 -2.03 -4.29 5.10
C ASP A 282 -3.26 -3.38 5.30
N GLY A 283 -3.93 -3.50 6.46
CA GLY A 283 -4.98 -2.60 6.95
C GLY A 283 -4.42 -1.42 7.76
N ARG A 284 -5.30 -0.50 8.19
CA ARG A 284 -4.97 0.80 8.83
C ARG A 284 -4.14 1.73 7.94
N ASP A 285 -4.15 1.43 6.64
CA ASP A 285 -3.39 2.08 5.57
C ASP A 285 -4.32 2.89 4.64
N PRO A 286 -3.89 4.03 4.06
CA PRO A 286 -4.71 4.80 3.12
C PRO A 286 -5.20 3.97 1.92
N SER A 287 -4.46 2.94 1.49
CA SER A 287 -4.90 1.99 0.45
C SER A 287 -6.08 1.13 0.90
N GLY A 288 -6.20 0.85 2.19
CA GLY A 288 -7.35 0.18 2.80
C GLY A 288 -8.57 1.09 2.82
N PHE A 289 -8.44 2.30 3.37
CA PHE A 289 -9.50 3.32 3.37
C PHE A 289 -9.98 3.65 1.95
N VAL A 290 -9.07 4.01 1.05
CA VAL A 290 -9.39 4.29 -0.36
C VAL A 290 -9.89 3.04 -1.06
N GLY A 291 -9.39 1.85 -0.75
CA GLY A 291 -9.91 0.58 -1.28
C GLY A 291 -11.37 0.31 -0.90
N CYS A 292 -11.75 0.60 0.34
CA CYS A 292 -13.13 0.54 0.83
C CYS A 292 -13.99 1.67 0.23
N MET A 293 -13.52 2.93 0.22
CA MET A 293 -14.25 4.05 -0.41
C MET A 293 -14.40 3.90 -1.91
N TRP A 294 -13.45 3.28 -2.60
CA TRP A 294 -13.55 2.87 -4.00
C TRP A 294 -14.65 1.81 -4.10
N SER A 295 -14.57 0.75 -3.29
CA SER A 295 -15.48 -0.41 -3.29
C SER A 295 -16.83 -0.25 -2.57
N ILE A 296 -17.13 0.95 -2.05
CA ILE A 296 -18.39 1.30 -1.39
C ILE A 296 -18.95 2.65 -1.88
N CYS A 297 -18.07 3.63 -2.16
CA CYS A 297 -18.45 5.00 -2.53
C CYS A 297 -18.02 5.46 -3.94
N GLY A 298 -17.27 4.65 -4.71
CA GLY A 298 -16.92 4.98 -6.10
C GLY A 298 -16.02 6.19 -6.32
N ILE A 299 -15.28 6.63 -5.30
CA ILE A 299 -14.13 7.51 -5.50
C ILE A 299 -13.21 6.89 -6.58
N HIS A 300 -12.60 7.69 -7.46
CA HIS A 300 -11.62 7.25 -8.48
C HIS A 300 -12.08 6.29 -9.60
N ASP A 301 -13.39 6.15 -9.87
CA ASP A 301 -13.91 5.42 -11.05
C ASP A 301 -15.09 6.17 -11.68
N GLN A 302 -15.64 5.62 -12.77
CA GLN A 302 -16.77 6.19 -13.52
C GLN A 302 -18.09 5.53 -13.11
N GLY A 303 -19.21 6.22 -13.26
CA GLY A 303 -20.54 5.63 -13.11
C GLY A 303 -20.88 4.58 -14.17
N TRP A 304 -21.78 3.66 -13.83
CA TRP A 304 -22.22 2.51 -14.62
C TRP A 304 -23.75 2.50 -14.83
N ALA A 305 -24.26 1.49 -15.54
CA ALA A 305 -25.69 1.26 -15.67
C ALA A 305 -26.38 1.09 -14.31
N GLU A 306 -27.55 1.71 -14.16
CA GLU A 306 -28.25 1.83 -12.88
C GLU A 306 -28.89 0.50 -12.42
N ARG A 307 -28.86 0.23 -11.11
CA ARG A 307 -29.35 -1.00 -10.49
C ARG A 307 -29.99 -0.75 -9.13
N ALA A 308 -30.89 -1.65 -8.72
CA ALA A 308 -31.39 -1.68 -7.35
C ALA A 308 -30.25 -1.82 -6.32
N VAL A 309 -30.35 -1.10 -5.20
CA VAL A 309 -29.40 -0.90 -4.10
C VAL A 309 -28.13 -0.15 -4.52
N PHE A 310 -27.59 -0.50 -5.67
CA PHE A 310 -26.29 -0.08 -6.17
C PHE A 310 -26.29 1.19 -7.03
N GLY A 311 -27.45 1.66 -7.51
CA GLY A 311 -27.51 2.73 -8.49
C GLY A 311 -26.50 2.51 -9.63
N LYS A 312 -25.70 3.54 -9.94
CA LYS A 312 -24.70 3.53 -11.03
C LYS A 312 -23.36 2.85 -10.66
N ILE A 313 -23.38 1.77 -9.87
CA ILE A 313 -22.20 0.97 -9.51
C ILE A 313 -21.78 -0.02 -10.61
N ARG A 314 -20.46 -0.26 -10.74
CA ARG A 314 -19.95 -1.52 -11.32
C ARG A 314 -20.24 -2.69 -10.40
N TYR A 315 -21.47 -3.18 -10.49
CA TYR A 315 -21.99 -4.28 -9.70
C TYR A 315 -21.12 -5.52 -9.88
N MET A 316 -20.98 -6.33 -8.83
CA MET A 316 -20.38 -7.65 -8.93
C MET A 316 -21.28 -8.66 -8.23
N ASN A 317 -21.64 -9.69 -8.97
CA ASN A 317 -22.38 -10.82 -8.46
C ASN A 317 -21.59 -12.11 -8.62
N TYR A 318 -22.06 -13.12 -7.89
CA TYR A 318 -21.53 -14.47 -7.86
C TYR A 318 -21.42 -15.10 -9.26
N ALA A 319 -22.42 -14.89 -10.13
CA ALA A 319 -22.37 -15.37 -11.52
C ALA A 319 -21.28 -14.65 -12.36
N GLY A 320 -21.05 -13.36 -12.15
CA GLY A 320 -19.93 -12.62 -12.74
C GLY A 320 -18.56 -13.01 -12.19
N CYS A 321 -18.53 -13.61 -11.00
CA CYS A 321 -17.35 -14.25 -10.43
C CYS A 321 -17.09 -15.60 -11.10
N LYS A 322 -18.10 -16.49 -11.19
CA LYS A 322 -18.00 -17.79 -11.91
C LYS A 322 -17.55 -17.68 -13.38
N ARG A 323 -17.83 -16.55 -14.06
CA ARG A 323 -17.35 -16.29 -15.43
C ARG A 323 -15.91 -15.75 -15.53
N LYS A 324 -15.24 -15.50 -14.41
CA LYS A 324 -13.86 -14.97 -14.37
C LYS A 324 -12.85 -15.95 -13.78
N PHE A 325 -13.29 -16.95 -13.03
CA PHE A 325 -12.42 -17.91 -12.35
C PHE A 325 -13.19 -19.12 -11.82
N ASP A 326 -12.42 -20.13 -11.40
CA ASP A 326 -12.94 -21.27 -10.67
C ASP A 326 -13.31 -20.91 -9.21
N VAL A 327 -14.58 -20.50 -9.05
CA VAL A 327 -15.22 -20.27 -7.75
C VAL A 327 -15.23 -21.53 -6.89
N ALA A 328 -15.38 -22.73 -7.48
CA ALA A 328 -15.46 -23.98 -6.75
C ALA A 328 -14.12 -24.36 -6.14
N ALA A 329 -13.02 -24.25 -6.88
CA ALA A 329 -11.66 -24.45 -6.34
C ALA A 329 -11.29 -23.40 -5.28
N PHE A 330 -11.79 -22.17 -5.39
CA PHE A 330 -11.61 -21.17 -4.33
C PHE A 330 -12.35 -21.54 -3.05
N ILE A 331 -13.63 -21.94 -3.15
CA ILE A 331 -14.43 -22.37 -2.00
C ILE A 331 -13.84 -23.63 -1.37
N ALA A 332 -13.44 -24.62 -2.17
CA ALA A 332 -12.80 -25.85 -1.70
C ALA A 332 -11.49 -25.59 -0.94
N ARG A 333 -10.75 -24.51 -1.26
CA ARG A 333 -9.53 -24.12 -0.53
C ARG A 333 -9.81 -23.44 0.82
N TYR A 334 -10.90 -22.69 0.96
CA TYR A 334 -11.14 -21.83 2.14
C TYR A 334 -12.30 -22.29 3.03
N GLY A 335 -13.20 -23.13 2.53
CA GLY A 335 -14.23 -23.83 3.32
C GLY A 335 -15.44 -22.97 3.71
N GLY A 336 -15.72 -21.87 3.01
CA GLY A 336 -16.95 -21.11 3.21
C GLY A 336 -18.18 -21.95 2.86
N LYS A 337 -19.19 -21.92 3.74
CA LYS A 337 -20.46 -22.67 3.58
C LYS A 337 -21.58 -21.68 3.21
N VAL A 338 -22.71 -22.20 2.72
CA VAL A 338 -23.95 -21.41 2.60
C VAL A 338 -24.70 -21.46 3.93
N HIS A 339 -24.97 -20.31 4.54
CA HIS A 339 -25.79 -20.22 5.75
C HIS A 339 -27.20 -19.73 5.39
N LYS A 340 -28.23 -20.35 6.01
CA LYS A 340 -29.63 -19.99 5.78
C LYS A 340 -29.90 -18.61 6.39
N TYR A 341 -30.28 -17.65 5.55
CA TYR A 341 -30.68 -16.32 6.02
C TYR A 341 -32.04 -16.39 6.74
N THR A 342 -32.09 -15.88 7.96
CA THR A 342 -33.33 -15.58 8.68
C THR A 342 -33.65 -14.10 8.49
N LYS A 343 -34.82 -13.81 7.92
CA LYS A 343 -35.23 -12.43 7.62
C LYS A 343 -35.58 -11.67 8.90
N LYS A 344 -35.02 -10.46 9.00
CA LYS A 344 -35.25 -9.47 10.06
C LYS A 344 -36.28 -8.43 9.60
#